data_AF-A0A8S3AHP9-F1
#
_entry.id   AF-A0A8S3AHP9-F1
#
_cell.length_a   1.000
_cell.length_b   1.000
_cell.length_c   1.000
_cell.angle_alpha   90.00
_cell.angle_beta   90.00
_cell.angle_gamma   90.00
#
_symmetry.space_group_name_H-M   'P 1'
#
loop_
_entity.id
_entity.type
_entity.pdbx_description
1 polymer ?
#
loop_
_entity_poly.entity_id
_entity_poly.type
_entity_poly.pdbx_seq_one_letter_code
_entity_poly.pdbx_strand_id
1 'polypeptide(L)' 'MQTPQPGQYIYLKCFSIALFEWHPFTVTSATEDAYVSVHVRTAGNWTSDLVKKLAMYPQQIPRLGVDGP' A
#
# COMPACT_ATOMS: atom_id res chain seq x y z
N MET A 1 6.30 -15.60 -10.23
CA MET A 1 5.86 -14.58 -9.26
C MET A 1 5.85 -15.28 -7.91
N GLN A 2 6.58 -14.76 -6.93
CA GLN A 2 6.58 -15.35 -5.59
C GLN A 2 5.21 -15.05 -4.96
N THR A 3 4.63 -16.01 -4.24
CA THR A 3 3.37 -15.78 -3.51
C THR A 3 3.70 -15.30 -2.08
N PRO A 4 3.06 -14.24 -1.59
CA PRO A 4 3.33 -13.71 -0.26
C PRO A 4 2.97 -14.75 0.82
N GLN A 5 3.95 -15.09 1.65
CA GLN A 5 3.78 -15.98 2.80
C GLN A 5 3.13 -15.22 3.97
N PRO A 6 2.38 -15.92 4.84
CA PRO A 6 1.79 -15.30 6.04
C PRO A 6 2.85 -14.57 6.87
N GLY A 7 2.55 -13.32 7.26
CA GLY A 7 3.45 -12.48 8.04
C GLY A 7 4.47 -11.68 7.22
N GLN A 8 4.48 -11.80 5.89
CA GLN A 8 5.29 -10.92 5.04
C GLN A 8 4.69 -9.52 4.94
N TYR A 9 5.56 -8.57 4.61
CA TYR A 9 5.21 -7.18 4.37
C TYR A 9 5.53 -6.81 2.92
N ILE A 10 4.79 -5.83 2.43
CA ILE A 10 5.10 -5.10 1.20
C ILE A 10 5.45 -3.66 1.57
N TYR A 11 6.28 -3.03 0.76
CA TYR A 11 6.53 -1.60 0.81
C TYR A 11 5.62 -0.89 -0.17
N LEU A 12 4.93 0.14 0.32
CA LEU A 12 4.13 1.02 -0.50
C LEU A 12 4.77 2.39 -0.61
N LYS A 13 4.71 2.94 -1.82
CA LYS A 13 5.11 4.30 -2.14
C LYS A 13 4.00 4.99 -2.91
N CYS A 14 3.74 6.24 -2.59
CA CYS A 14 2.79 7.07 -3.31
C CYS A 14 3.51 8.28 -3.91
N PHE A 15 3.71 8.29 -5.23
CA PHE A 15 4.49 9.33 -5.92
C PHE A 15 3.91 10.74 -5.75
N SER A 16 2.60 10.86 -5.50
CA SER A 16 1.94 12.15 -5.24
C SER A 16 2.06 12.65 -3.80
N ILE A 17 2.63 11.85 -2.89
CA ILE A 17 2.85 12.20 -1.48
C ILE A 17 4.34 12.38 -1.23
N ALA A 18 5.14 11.36 -1.57
CA ALA A 18 6.58 11.38 -1.37
C ALA A 18 7.29 10.62 -2.50
N LEU A 19 8.29 11.27 -3.10
CA LEU A 19 9.02 10.71 -4.25
C LEU A 19 10.04 9.65 -3.87
N PHE A 20 10.48 9.56 -2.62
CA PHE A 20 11.56 8.66 -2.19
C PHE A 20 11.23 7.86 -0.94
N GLU A 21 10.04 8.05 -0.35
CA GLU A 21 9.64 7.31 0.85
C GLU A 21 8.90 6.02 0.50
N TRP A 22 9.27 4.96 1.21
CA TRP A 22 8.63 3.66 1.18
C TRP A 22 8.20 3.29 2.59
N HIS A 23 6.93 2.91 2.75
CA HIS A 23 6.35 2.59 4.05
C HIS A 23 5.92 1.11 4.07
N PRO A 24 6.36 0.31 5.06
CA PRO A 24 6.02 -1.11 5.13
C PRO A 24 4.60 -1.35 5.65
N PHE A 25 3.93 -2.32 5.06
CA PHE A 25 2.61 -2.79 5.48
C PHE A 25 2.54 -4.32 5.45
N THR A 26 1.97 -4.91 6.50
CA THR A 26 1.73 -6.35 6.56
C THR A 26 0.64 -6.74 5.57
N VAL A 27 0.90 -7.79 4.79
CA VAL A 27 -0.09 -8.39 3.89
C VAL A 27 -1.20 -9.04 4.72
N THR A 28 -2.45 -8.73 4.36
CA THR A 28 -3.65 -9.21 5.06
C THR A 28 -4.51 -10.14 4.21
N SER A 29 -4.22 -10.27 2.91
CA SER A 29 -4.83 -11.26 2.02
C SER A 29 -4.20 -12.63 2.22
N ALA A 30 -4.91 -13.67 1.79
CA ALA A 30 -4.39 -15.02 1.77
C ALA A 30 -3.40 -15.20 0.61
N THR A 31 -2.48 -16.16 0.75
CA THR A 31 -1.49 -16.50 -0.28
C THR A 31 -2.12 -16.98 -1.60
N GLU A 32 -3.34 -17.50 -1.53
CA GLU A 32 -4.14 -18.00 -2.65
C GLU A 32 -5.00 -16.93 -3.34
N ASP A 33 -5.08 -15.72 -2.79
CA ASP A 33 -5.84 -14.64 -3.39
C ASP A 33 -5.15 -14.13 -4.67
N ALA A 34 -5.96 -13.80 -5.69
CA ALA A 34 -5.47 -13.18 -6.93
C ALA A 34 -5.06 -11.71 -6.76
N TYR A 35 -5.11 -11.19 -5.54
CA TYR A 35 -4.79 -9.81 -5.17
C TYR A 35 -4.03 -9.77 -3.85
N VAL A 36 -3.26 -8.70 -3.65
CA VAL A 36 -2.61 -8.40 -2.38
C VAL A 36 -3.37 -7.27 -1.70
N SER A 37 -3.78 -7.46 -0.45
CA SER A 37 -4.44 -6.42 0.35
C SER A 37 -3.65 -6.07 1.61
N VAL A 38 -3.67 -4.80 1.97
CA VAL A 38 -3.12 -4.29 3.23
C VAL A 38 -4.14 -3.42 3.93
N HIS A 39 -4.09 -3.39 5.26
CA HIS A 39 -4.89 -2.50 6.08
C HIS A 39 -4.02 -1.37 6.62
N VAL A 40 -4.31 -0.13 6.23
CA VAL A 40 -3.53 1.05 6.61
C VAL A 40 -4.28 1.82 7.70
N ARG A 41 -3.69 1.90 8.89
CA ARG A 41 -4.16 2.81 9.95
C ARG A 41 -3.62 4.23 9.69
N THR A 42 -4.46 5.23 9.86
CA THR A 42 -4.03 6.64 9.91
C THR A 42 -3.27 6.90 11.21
N ALA A 43 -1.95 6.94 11.14
CA ALA A 43 -1.06 7.06 12.29
C ALA A 43 0.00 8.17 12.15
N GLY A 44 0.10 8.82 10.99
CA GLY A 44 1.06 9.88 10.73
C GLY A 44 0.73 10.69 9.49
N ASN A 45 1.60 11.64 9.14
CA ASN A 45 1.39 12.56 8.03
C ASN A 45 1.20 11.81 6.70
N TRP A 46 2.11 10.87 6.40
CA TRP A 46 2.06 10.11 5.14
C TRP A 46 0.77 9.29 5.00
N THR A 47 0.35 8.57 6.05
CA THR A 47 -0.88 7.76 6.01
C THR A 47 -2.13 8.63 5.96
N SER A 48 -2.12 9.81 6.60
CA SER A 48 -3.22 10.78 6.52
C SER A 48 -3.39 11.32 5.11
N ASP A 49 -2.29 11.66 4.44
CA ASP A 49 -2.33 12.15 3.07
C ASP A 49 -2.70 11.04 2.07
N LEU A 50 -2.30 9.79 2.34
CA LEU A 50 -2.73 8.64 1.55
C LEU A 50 -4.25 8.47 1.61
N VAL A 51 -4.86 8.53 2.81
CA VAL A 51 -6.32 8.45 2.95
C VAL A 51 -7.01 9.57 2.18
N LYS A 52 -6.52 10.82 2.27
CA LYS A 52 -7.10 11.95 1.52
C LYS A 52 -7.04 11.74 0.00
N LYS A 53 -5.94 11.17 -0.52
CA LYS A 53 -5.81 10.86 -1.96
C LYS A 53 -6.74 9.73 -2.39
N LEU A 54 -6.84 8.67 -1.59
CA LEU A 54 -7.72 7.54 -1.88
C LEU A 54 -9.21 7.90 -1.74
N ALA A 55 -9.57 8.92 -0.94
CA ALA A 55 -10.94 9.43 -0.86
C ALA A 55 -11.45 10.02 -2.19
N MET A 56 -10.57 10.34 -3.14
CA MET A 56 -10.91 10.78 -4.49
C MET A 56 -11.04 9.64 -5.50
N TYR A 57 -10.99 8.38 -5.05
CA TYR A 57 -11.26 7.21 -5.88
C TYR A 57 -12.76 7.12 -6.22
N PRO A 58 -13.15 6.76 -7.47
CA PRO A 58 -12.28 6.35 -8.59
C PRO A 58 -11.83 7.51 -9.50
N GLN A 59 -12.25 8.75 -9.26
CA GLN A 59 -11.99 9.88 -10.16
C GLN A 59 -10.49 10.20 -10.31
N GLN A 60 -9.71 10.02 -9.24
CA GLN A 60 -8.27 10.24 -9.25
C GLN A 60 -7.55 9.15 -8.45
N ILE A 61 -7.05 8.15 -9.16
CA ILE A 61 -6.29 7.04 -8.56
C ILE A 61 -4.82 7.45 -8.47
N PRO A 62 -4.22 7.52 -7.26
CA PRO A 62 -2.80 7.83 -7.14
C PRO A 62 -1.97 6.67 -7.72
N ARG A 63 -0.86 7.00 -8.37
CA ARG A 63 0.13 5.98 -8.76
C ARG A 63 0.84 5.47 -7.51
N LEU A 64 0.66 4.18 -7.23
CA LEU A 64 1.32 3.49 -6.13
C LEU A 64 2.46 2.63 -6.67
N GLY A 65 3.65 2.78 -6.08
CA GLY A 65 4.73 1.81 -6.21
C GLY A 65 4.56 0.74 -5.15
N VAL A 66 4.80 -0.51 -5.54
CA VAL A 66 4.77 -1.67 -4.65
C VAL A 66 6.12 -2.38 -4.79
N ASP A 67 6.74 -2.70 -3.67
CA ASP A 67 7.95 -3.52 -3.59
C ASP A 67 7.74 -4.58 -2.50
N GLY A 68 8.34 -5.75 -2.66
CA GLY A 68 8.07 -6.91 -1.83
C GLY A 68 8.28 -8.24 -2.56
N PRO A 69 8.06 -9.37 -1.86
CA PRO A 69 8.17 -10.71 -2.44
C PRO A 69 7.23 -10.93 -3.62
#